data_AF-A0A1X1Z7W9-F1
#
_entry.id   AF-A0A1X1Z7W9-F1
#
_cell.length_a   1.000
_cell.length_b   1.000
_cell.length_c   1.000
_cell.angle_alpha   90.00
_cell.angle_beta   90.00
_cell.angle_gamma   90.00
#
_symmetry.space_group_name_H-M   'P 1'
#
loop_
_entity.id
_entity.type
_entity.pdbx_description
1 polymer ?
#
loop_
_entity_poly.entity_id
_entity_poly.type
_entity_poly.pdbx_seq_one_letter_code
_entity_poly.pdbx_strand_id
1 'polypeptide(L)'
;MTEHGTASPVEILPVAGLPEFRPGDDLGAAVAAAAPWLRDGDVVVVTSKVVSKCEGRLVPAPLDGQERDALRRKLVDDEAVRVLARKGRTLITENRLGLIQAAAGVDGSNVGRDELALLPVDPDASAAALRAGLRERLGVDVAVVITDTMGRAWRNGQIDAAVGSSGLAVLHGYSGAVDRHGNELVVTEIAVADEVAAAADLVKGKLTAMPVAVVRGLTVVDDGSTARQLLRPGEEDLFWLGTAEAIDLGRRQAQLLRRSVRRFSAEPVPPELVEAAVAEALTAPAPHHTRPVRFVWLQDPSARTRLLDRMKDKWRSDLAADGRPADSIERRVARGQILYDAPEVVVPFLVPEGAHAYPDAARTDAEHTMFTVAVGAAVQALLVALAVRGVGSCWIGSTIFAADLVRAELGLPFDWEPLGAIAIGYAEEPPAPRDPADAGDLLIRK
;
A
#
# COMPACT_ATOMS: atom_id res chain seq x y z
N MET A 1 1.95 -30.66 -19.41
CA MET A 1 1.06 -30.13 -20.45
C MET A 1 1.74 -28.91 -21.05
N THR A 2 1.80 -28.75 -22.37
CA THR A 2 2.51 -27.61 -23.00
C THR A 2 1.64 -26.39 -23.26
N GLU A 3 0.32 -26.54 -23.11
CA GLU A 3 -0.70 -25.56 -23.44
C GLU A 3 -1.87 -25.72 -22.48
N HIS A 4 -2.48 -24.61 -22.03
CA HIS A 4 -3.66 -24.63 -21.15
C HIS A 4 -4.96 -24.78 -21.94
N GLY A 5 -5.00 -24.22 -23.16
CA GLY A 5 -6.16 -24.26 -24.04
C GLY A 5 -6.23 -25.53 -24.90
N THR A 6 -7.23 -25.56 -25.78
CA THR A 6 -7.41 -26.63 -26.76
C THR A 6 -7.73 -26.06 -28.14
N ALA A 7 -7.22 -26.71 -29.19
CA ALA A 7 -7.60 -26.43 -30.58
C ALA A 7 -8.85 -27.23 -31.02
N SER A 8 -9.47 -27.97 -30.09
CA SER A 8 -10.68 -28.76 -30.32
C SER A 8 -11.93 -28.02 -29.82
N PRO A 9 -13.14 -28.42 -30.25
CA PRO A 9 -14.38 -27.87 -29.71
C PRO A 9 -14.46 -28.02 -28.18
N VAL A 10 -14.91 -26.97 -27.50
CA VAL A 10 -15.27 -26.97 -26.08
C VAL A 10 -16.78 -26.78 -25.99
N GLU A 11 -17.43 -27.65 -25.22
CA GLU A 11 -18.88 -27.59 -24.96
C GLU A 11 -19.11 -27.05 -23.54
N ILE A 12 -20.12 -26.19 -23.40
CA ILE A 12 -20.57 -25.68 -22.10
C ILE A 12 -22.04 -26.08 -21.96
N LEU A 13 -22.30 -27.03 -21.07
CA LEU A 13 -23.58 -27.73 -20.97
C LEU A 13 -24.28 -27.37 -19.65
N PRO A 14 -25.49 -26.77 -19.68
CA PRO A 14 -26.24 -26.50 -18.45
C PRO A 14 -26.78 -27.81 -17.85
N VAL A 15 -26.77 -27.94 -16.53
CA VAL A 15 -27.40 -29.06 -15.82
C VAL A 15 -28.79 -28.66 -15.37
N ALA A 16 -29.79 -29.01 -16.18
CA ALA A 16 -31.20 -28.75 -15.91
C ALA A 16 -31.82 -29.76 -14.93
N GLY A 17 -32.97 -29.41 -14.34
CA GLY A 17 -33.74 -30.32 -13.48
C GLY A 17 -33.26 -30.41 -12.03
N LEU A 18 -32.36 -29.52 -11.61
CA LEU A 18 -31.94 -29.42 -10.21
C LEU A 18 -33.04 -28.77 -9.34
N PRO A 19 -33.18 -29.20 -8.07
CA PRO A 19 -34.16 -28.63 -7.15
C PRO A 19 -33.73 -27.25 -6.64
N GLU A 20 -34.65 -26.57 -5.95
CA GLU A 20 -34.31 -25.44 -5.10
C GLU A 20 -33.68 -25.96 -3.81
N PHE A 21 -32.35 -25.84 -3.70
CA PHE A 21 -31.58 -26.37 -2.57
C PHE A 21 -31.87 -25.67 -1.24
N ARG A 22 -31.83 -26.45 -0.15
CA ARG A 22 -32.01 -26.01 1.24
C ARG A 22 -30.93 -26.62 2.15
N PRO A 23 -30.78 -26.11 3.38
CA PRO A 23 -29.83 -26.65 4.35
C PRO A 23 -29.98 -28.16 4.54
N GLY A 24 -28.88 -28.89 4.34
CA GLY A 24 -28.82 -30.35 4.48
C GLY A 24 -29.06 -31.15 3.20
N ASP A 25 -29.42 -30.52 2.07
CA ASP A 25 -29.59 -31.23 0.80
C ASP A 25 -28.26 -31.80 0.27
N ASP A 26 -28.32 -32.98 -0.35
CA ASP A 26 -27.16 -33.62 -0.99
C ASP A 26 -26.99 -33.12 -2.43
N LEU A 27 -26.14 -32.10 -2.60
CA LEU A 27 -25.77 -31.54 -3.89
C LEU A 27 -25.20 -32.58 -4.86
N GLY A 28 -24.36 -33.49 -4.37
CA GLY A 28 -23.72 -34.52 -5.20
C GLY A 28 -24.73 -35.53 -5.74
N ALA A 29 -25.69 -35.96 -4.92
CA ALA A 29 -26.78 -36.81 -5.35
C ALA A 29 -27.67 -36.13 -6.41
N ALA A 30 -28.02 -34.86 -6.19
CA ALA A 30 -28.85 -34.10 -7.13
C ALA A 30 -28.16 -33.92 -8.49
N VAL A 31 -26.87 -33.56 -8.49
CA VAL A 31 -26.07 -33.43 -9.73
C VAL A 31 -25.91 -34.77 -10.42
N ALA A 32 -25.61 -35.85 -9.68
CA ALA A 32 -25.48 -37.19 -10.27
C ALA A 32 -26.78 -37.66 -10.95
N ALA A 33 -27.94 -37.36 -10.35
CA ALA A 33 -29.24 -37.70 -10.91
C ALA A 33 -29.61 -36.85 -12.14
N ALA A 34 -29.26 -35.56 -12.13
CA ALA A 34 -29.57 -34.63 -13.23
C ALA A 34 -28.58 -34.74 -14.40
N ALA A 35 -27.35 -35.17 -14.14
CA ALA A 35 -26.29 -35.31 -15.12
C ALA A 35 -25.66 -36.73 -15.13
N PRO A 36 -26.44 -37.80 -15.36
CA PRO A 36 -25.90 -39.16 -15.50
C PRO A 36 -25.03 -39.32 -16.76
N TRP A 37 -24.98 -38.28 -17.61
CA TRP A 37 -24.21 -38.20 -18.84
C TRP A 37 -22.80 -37.60 -18.65
N LEU A 38 -22.40 -37.28 -17.40
CA LEU A 38 -21.03 -36.90 -17.06
C LEU A 38 -20.03 -37.98 -17.50
N ARG A 39 -18.83 -37.55 -17.85
CA ARG A 39 -17.75 -38.41 -18.35
C ARG A 39 -16.42 -37.98 -17.76
N ASP A 40 -15.44 -38.87 -17.83
CA ASP A 40 -14.07 -38.57 -17.41
C ASP A 40 -13.53 -37.33 -18.14
N GLY A 41 -12.85 -36.46 -17.39
CA GLY A 41 -12.29 -35.21 -17.88
C GLY A 41 -13.26 -34.03 -17.98
N ASP A 42 -14.55 -34.22 -17.67
CA ASP A 42 -15.48 -33.09 -17.54
C ASP A 42 -15.11 -32.20 -16.33
N VAL A 43 -15.34 -30.89 -16.47
CA VAL A 43 -15.25 -29.94 -15.35
C VAL A 43 -16.65 -29.51 -14.93
N VAL A 44 -17.06 -29.89 -13.72
CA VAL A 44 -18.35 -29.52 -13.14
C VAL A 44 -18.21 -28.18 -12.42
N VAL A 45 -18.90 -27.16 -12.91
CA VAL A 45 -18.81 -25.79 -12.40
C VAL A 45 -20.10 -25.42 -11.66
N VAL A 46 -19.98 -25.09 -10.38
CA VAL A 46 -21.10 -24.91 -9.46
C VAL A 46 -21.06 -23.53 -8.84
N THR A 47 -22.18 -22.81 -8.80
CA THR A 47 -22.22 -21.54 -8.05
C THR A 47 -22.11 -21.76 -6.55
N SER A 48 -21.34 -20.91 -5.87
CA SER A 48 -21.19 -20.82 -4.42
C SER A 48 -22.56 -20.79 -3.71
N LYS A 49 -23.59 -20.21 -4.34
CA LYS A 49 -24.92 -20.07 -3.75
C LYS A 49 -25.56 -21.41 -3.39
N VAL A 50 -25.50 -22.42 -4.25
CA VAL A 50 -26.11 -23.72 -3.94
C VAL A 50 -25.29 -24.51 -2.94
N VAL A 51 -23.97 -24.33 -2.94
CA VAL A 51 -23.08 -24.89 -1.94
C VAL A 51 -23.40 -24.28 -0.56
N SER A 52 -23.48 -22.95 -0.47
CA SER A 52 -23.91 -22.23 0.72
C SER A 52 -25.28 -22.67 1.23
N LYS A 53 -26.25 -22.89 0.34
CA LYS A 53 -27.58 -23.40 0.71
C LYS A 53 -27.47 -24.78 1.36
N CYS A 54 -26.79 -25.73 0.72
CA CYS A 54 -26.64 -27.10 1.23
C CYS A 54 -25.88 -27.13 2.57
N GLU A 55 -24.86 -26.28 2.72
CA GLU A 55 -24.02 -26.20 3.92
C GLU A 55 -24.63 -25.35 5.05
N GLY A 56 -25.86 -24.86 4.89
CA GLY A 56 -26.53 -24.09 5.95
C GLY A 56 -25.95 -22.70 6.18
N ARG A 57 -25.36 -22.09 5.15
CA ARG A 57 -24.80 -20.72 5.17
C ARG A 57 -25.85 -19.64 4.85
N LEU A 58 -27.13 -19.94 5.11
CA LEU A 58 -28.23 -18.97 5.04
C LEU A 58 -28.47 -18.35 6.40
N VAL A 59 -28.63 -17.03 6.44
CA VAL A 59 -28.92 -16.25 7.64
C VAL A 59 -30.32 -15.66 7.51
N PRO A 60 -31.24 -15.91 8.47
CA PRO A 60 -32.53 -15.24 8.51
C PRO A 60 -32.37 -13.72 8.55
N ALA A 61 -33.18 -13.03 7.75
CA ALA A 61 -33.11 -11.59 7.57
C ALA A 61 -34.50 -10.94 7.72
N PRO A 62 -34.58 -9.74 8.32
CA PRO A 62 -35.81 -8.98 8.37
C PRO A 62 -36.37 -8.67 6.98
N LEU A 63 -37.70 -8.53 6.87
CA LEU A 63 -38.34 -8.07 5.64
C LEU A 63 -38.28 -6.54 5.47
N ASP A 64 -38.09 -5.80 6.58
CA ASP A 64 -37.86 -4.36 6.52
C ASP A 64 -36.52 -4.05 5.85
N GLY A 65 -36.53 -3.12 4.90
CA GLY A 65 -35.36 -2.83 4.07
C GLY A 65 -34.21 -2.17 4.84
N GLN A 66 -34.49 -1.38 5.88
CA GLN A 66 -33.45 -0.74 6.68
C GLN A 66 -32.83 -1.73 7.65
N GLU A 67 -33.65 -2.54 8.33
CA GLU A 67 -33.18 -3.58 9.24
C GLU A 67 -32.40 -4.66 8.50
N ARG A 68 -32.88 -5.11 7.34
CA ARG A 68 -32.17 -6.08 6.48
C ARG A 68 -30.81 -5.57 6.05
N ASP A 69 -30.73 -4.30 5.68
CA ASP A 69 -29.48 -3.69 5.27
C ASP A 69 -28.51 -3.48 6.45
N ALA A 70 -29.02 -3.13 7.63
CA ALA A 70 -28.21 -3.07 8.85
C ALA A 70 -27.63 -4.44 9.20
N LEU A 71 -28.44 -5.50 9.12
CA LEU A 71 -27.98 -6.89 9.28
C LEU A 71 -26.94 -7.25 8.23
N ARG A 72 -27.19 -6.93 6.95
CA ARG A 72 -26.25 -7.20 5.86
C ARG A 72 -24.90 -6.54 6.14
N ARG A 73 -24.88 -5.27 6.56
CA ARG A 73 -23.62 -4.58 6.90
C ARG A 73 -22.89 -5.25 8.06
N LYS A 74 -23.62 -5.64 9.10
CA LYS A 74 -23.05 -6.39 10.21
C LYS A 74 -22.41 -7.70 9.71
N LEU A 75 -23.11 -8.47 8.85
CA LEU A 75 -22.55 -9.70 8.27
C LEU A 75 -21.32 -9.45 7.40
N VAL A 76 -21.29 -8.33 6.65
CA VAL A 76 -20.10 -7.93 5.89
C VAL A 76 -18.94 -7.66 6.83
N ASP A 77 -19.15 -6.90 7.90
CA ASP A 77 -18.11 -6.61 8.88
C ASP A 77 -17.66 -7.89 9.61
N ASP A 78 -18.60 -8.77 9.93
CA ASP A 78 -18.33 -10.06 10.56
C ASP A 78 -17.56 -11.00 9.63
N GLU A 79 -17.72 -10.96 8.30
CA GLU A 79 -16.99 -11.81 7.33
C GLU A 79 -15.72 -11.18 6.75
N ALA A 80 -15.56 -9.86 6.88
CA ALA A 80 -14.40 -9.14 6.41
C ALA A 80 -13.21 -9.27 7.36
N VAL A 81 -12.01 -9.42 6.80
CA VAL A 81 -10.73 -9.24 7.49
C VAL A 81 -10.38 -7.75 7.53
N ARG A 82 -10.60 -7.04 6.41
CA ARG A 82 -10.40 -5.60 6.29
C ARG A 82 -11.19 -4.99 5.14
N VAL A 83 -11.34 -3.66 5.18
CA VAL A 83 -12.01 -2.85 4.16
C VAL A 83 -10.97 -2.14 3.30
N LEU A 84 -10.87 -2.51 2.02
CA LEU A 84 -9.90 -1.93 1.08
C LEU A 84 -10.43 -0.68 0.40
N ALA A 85 -11.73 -0.63 0.08
CA ALA A 85 -12.33 0.53 -0.55
C ALA A 85 -13.78 0.75 -0.12
N ARG A 86 -14.16 2.02 -0.07
CA ARG A 86 -15.53 2.45 0.21
C ARG A 86 -15.96 3.50 -0.80
N LYS A 87 -17.12 3.28 -1.43
CA LYS A 87 -17.79 4.29 -2.26
C LYS A 87 -19.28 4.30 -1.95
N GLY A 88 -19.72 5.32 -1.23
CA GLY A 88 -21.08 5.36 -0.69
C GLY A 88 -21.33 4.14 0.21
N ARG A 89 -22.28 3.30 -0.18
CA ARG A 89 -22.67 2.08 0.55
C ARG A 89 -21.93 0.82 0.11
N THR A 90 -21.17 0.90 -0.98
CA THR A 90 -20.41 -0.23 -1.52
C THR A 90 -19.07 -0.33 -0.80
N LEU A 91 -18.75 -1.53 -0.34
CA LEU A 91 -17.48 -1.90 0.27
C LEU A 91 -16.79 -2.94 -0.59
N ILE A 92 -15.51 -2.74 -0.86
CA ILE A 92 -14.60 -3.80 -1.30
C ILE A 92 -13.83 -4.24 -0.06
N THR A 93 -13.93 -5.53 0.25
CA THR A 93 -13.35 -6.13 1.45
C THR A 93 -12.50 -7.31 1.06
N GLU A 94 -11.50 -7.57 1.88
CA GLU A 94 -10.88 -8.89 1.97
C GLU A 94 -11.73 -9.73 2.93
N ASN A 95 -12.16 -10.92 2.52
CA ASN A 95 -12.89 -11.84 3.41
C ASN A 95 -11.95 -12.92 3.99
N ARG A 96 -12.46 -13.79 4.86
CA ARG A 96 -11.68 -14.87 5.48
C ARG A 96 -11.09 -15.91 4.51
N LEU A 97 -11.62 -15.98 3.30
CA LEU A 97 -11.08 -16.83 2.24
C LEU A 97 -9.91 -16.16 1.50
N GLY A 98 -9.63 -14.88 1.78
CA GLY A 98 -8.64 -14.05 1.08
C GLY A 98 -9.18 -13.37 -0.19
N LEU A 99 -10.48 -13.52 -0.50
CA LEU A 99 -11.08 -12.94 -1.70
C LEU A 99 -11.26 -11.43 -1.53
N ILE A 100 -10.81 -10.67 -2.54
CA ILE A 100 -11.01 -9.23 -2.63
C ILE A 100 -12.25 -8.94 -3.48
N GLN A 101 -13.38 -8.68 -2.82
CA GLN A 101 -14.64 -8.51 -3.54
C GLN A 101 -15.65 -7.61 -2.81
N ALA A 102 -16.78 -7.38 -3.45
CA ALA A 102 -17.84 -6.57 -2.86
C ALA A 102 -18.49 -7.29 -1.67
N ALA A 103 -18.64 -6.57 -0.55
CA ALA A 103 -19.43 -7.00 0.59
C ALA A 103 -19.06 -8.41 1.13
N ALA A 104 -17.78 -8.78 1.12
CA ALA A 104 -17.26 -10.06 1.60
C ALA A 104 -17.90 -11.33 0.97
N GLY A 105 -18.64 -11.19 -0.14
CA GLY A 105 -19.45 -12.26 -0.72
C GLY A 105 -20.85 -12.44 -0.10
N VAL A 106 -21.26 -11.55 0.81
CA VAL A 106 -22.61 -11.54 1.39
C VAL A 106 -23.64 -11.09 0.36
N ASP A 107 -24.54 -12.01 0.01
CA ASP A 107 -25.50 -11.86 -1.07
C ASP A 107 -26.95 -11.97 -0.56
N GLY A 108 -27.84 -11.18 -1.15
CA GLY A 108 -29.28 -11.24 -0.89
C GLY A 108 -30.12 -11.59 -2.13
N SER A 109 -29.46 -11.97 -3.22
CA SER A 109 -30.06 -12.41 -4.48
C SER A 109 -30.17 -13.94 -4.54
N ASN A 110 -31.15 -14.44 -5.31
CA ASN A 110 -31.41 -15.88 -5.50
C ASN A 110 -31.59 -16.69 -4.19
N VAL A 111 -32.03 -16.01 -3.13
CA VAL A 111 -32.46 -16.55 -1.82
C VAL A 111 -33.82 -15.95 -1.45
N GLY A 112 -34.45 -16.45 -0.37
CA GLY A 112 -35.65 -15.85 0.19
C GLY A 112 -35.46 -14.36 0.51
N ARG A 113 -36.53 -13.56 0.45
CA ARG A 113 -36.47 -12.13 0.85
C ARG A 113 -36.13 -11.96 2.33
N ASP A 114 -36.48 -12.97 3.11
CA ASP A 114 -36.23 -13.19 4.52
C ASP A 114 -34.89 -13.87 4.79
N GLU A 115 -33.99 -13.92 3.81
CA GLU A 115 -32.69 -14.58 3.94
C GLU A 115 -31.56 -13.72 3.34
N LEU A 116 -30.34 -13.98 3.81
CA LEU A 116 -29.06 -13.57 3.21
C LEU A 116 -28.16 -14.80 3.14
N ALA A 117 -27.36 -14.92 2.09
CA ALA A 117 -26.37 -15.99 1.94
C ALA A 117 -24.97 -15.47 2.28
N LEU A 118 -24.23 -16.28 3.04
CA LEU A 118 -22.79 -16.16 3.22
C LEU A 118 -22.10 -17.15 2.28
N LEU A 119 -20.82 -16.95 1.99
CA LEU A 119 -20.03 -17.91 1.23
C LEU A 119 -19.82 -19.23 2.02
N PRO A 120 -19.52 -20.34 1.31
CA PRO A 120 -19.06 -21.57 1.95
C PRO A 120 -17.83 -21.28 2.81
N VAL A 121 -17.68 -22.01 3.93
CA VAL A 121 -16.57 -21.78 4.87
C VAL A 121 -15.24 -22.25 4.27
N ASP A 122 -15.27 -23.34 3.50
CA ASP A 122 -14.11 -23.88 2.80
C ASP A 122 -14.56 -24.41 1.42
N PRO A 123 -14.68 -23.53 0.41
CA PRO A 123 -15.14 -23.95 -0.91
C PRO A 123 -14.21 -24.97 -1.59
N ASP A 124 -12.92 -24.98 -1.29
CA ASP A 124 -11.99 -26.00 -1.83
C ASP A 124 -12.34 -27.39 -1.28
N ALA A 125 -12.62 -27.49 0.03
CA ALA A 125 -13.10 -28.73 0.63
C ALA A 125 -14.47 -29.15 0.07
N SER A 126 -15.39 -28.20 -0.13
CA SER A 126 -16.70 -28.47 -0.75
C SER A 126 -16.55 -29.01 -2.18
N ALA A 127 -15.62 -28.46 -2.97
CA ALA A 127 -15.33 -28.93 -4.32
C ALA A 127 -14.78 -30.36 -4.31
N ALA A 128 -13.86 -30.66 -3.40
CA ALA A 128 -13.30 -32.00 -3.22
C ALA A 128 -14.37 -33.03 -2.79
N ALA A 129 -15.27 -32.66 -1.87
CA ALA A 129 -16.36 -33.52 -1.43
C ALA A 129 -17.34 -33.82 -2.58
N LEU A 130 -17.71 -32.80 -3.37
CA LEU A 130 -18.57 -32.99 -4.53
C LEU A 130 -17.92 -33.90 -5.59
N ARG A 131 -16.63 -33.68 -5.89
CA ARG A 131 -15.86 -34.53 -6.81
C ARG A 131 -15.88 -35.99 -6.36
N ALA A 132 -15.58 -36.24 -5.07
CA ALA A 132 -15.59 -37.59 -4.51
C ALA A 132 -16.97 -38.25 -4.59
N GLY A 133 -18.04 -37.50 -4.26
CA GLY A 133 -19.41 -38.00 -4.34
C GLY A 133 -19.86 -38.33 -5.76
N LEU A 134 -19.48 -37.52 -6.76
CA LEU A 134 -19.77 -37.82 -8.18
C LEU A 134 -19.02 -39.07 -8.65
N ARG A 135 -17.75 -39.23 -8.25
CA ARG A 135 -16.98 -40.43 -8.55
C ARG A 135 -17.59 -41.69 -7.95
N GLU A 136 -18.04 -41.63 -6.70
CA GLU A 136 -18.70 -42.77 -6.04
C GLU A 136 -20.02 -43.15 -6.73
N ARG A 137 -20.83 -42.15 -7.11
CA ARG A 137 -22.18 -42.37 -7.65
C ARG A 137 -22.21 -42.74 -9.12
N LEU A 138 -21.31 -42.17 -9.93
CA LEU A 138 -21.31 -42.32 -11.39
C LEU A 138 -20.08 -43.06 -11.93
N GLY A 139 -19.05 -43.29 -11.11
CA GLY A 139 -17.82 -43.95 -11.55
C GLY A 139 -16.93 -43.10 -12.47
N VAL A 140 -17.13 -41.77 -12.50
CA VAL A 140 -16.41 -40.83 -13.37
C VAL A 140 -15.31 -40.08 -12.63
N ASP A 141 -14.24 -39.70 -13.33
CA ASP A 141 -13.20 -38.79 -12.84
C ASP A 141 -13.35 -37.39 -13.46
N VAL A 142 -13.97 -36.50 -12.69
CA VAL A 142 -14.24 -35.11 -13.07
C VAL A 142 -13.43 -34.13 -12.22
N ALA A 143 -13.27 -32.92 -12.71
CA ALA A 143 -12.85 -31.78 -11.89
C ALA A 143 -14.08 -30.99 -11.41
N VAL A 144 -13.94 -30.24 -10.32
CA VAL A 144 -15.00 -29.38 -9.77
C VAL A 144 -14.44 -27.98 -9.54
N VAL A 145 -15.19 -26.96 -9.98
CA VAL A 145 -14.92 -25.55 -9.69
C VAL A 145 -16.16 -24.94 -9.05
N ILE A 146 -16.01 -24.34 -7.86
CA ILE A 146 -17.04 -23.53 -7.23
C ILE A 146 -16.79 -22.07 -7.60
N THR A 147 -17.84 -21.38 -8.06
CA THR A 147 -17.73 -20.02 -8.56
C THR A 147 -18.53 -19.02 -7.76
N ASP A 148 -18.03 -17.80 -7.66
CA ASP A 148 -18.84 -16.67 -7.22
C ASP A 148 -18.73 -15.51 -8.21
N THR A 149 -19.79 -14.70 -8.25
CA THR A 149 -19.83 -13.55 -9.15
C THR A 149 -19.13 -12.38 -8.51
N MET A 150 -18.10 -11.86 -9.18
CA MET A 150 -17.34 -10.72 -8.71
C MET A 150 -17.10 -9.66 -9.78
N GLY A 151 -16.99 -8.42 -9.31
CA GLY A 151 -16.44 -7.33 -10.11
C GLY A 151 -14.91 -7.43 -10.18
N ARG A 152 -14.29 -6.55 -10.97
CA ARG A 152 -12.83 -6.51 -11.10
C ARG A 152 -12.34 -5.11 -11.39
N ALA A 153 -11.13 -4.80 -10.94
CA ALA A 153 -10.58 -3.46 -11.06
C ALA A 153 -10.52 -3.00 -12.53
N TRP A 154 -10.76 -1.71 -12.76
CA TRP A 154 -10.62 -1.02 -14.05
C TRP A 154 -11.54 -1.50 -15.19
N ARG A 155 -12.53 -2.37 -14.91
CA ARG A 155 -13.49 -2.84 -15.93
C ARG A 155 -14.91 -2.80 -15.38
N ASN A 156 -15.84 -2.37 -16.24
CA ASN A 156 -17.27 -2.45 -15.96
C ASN A 156 -17.77 -3.88 -16.21
N GLY A 157 -18.73 -4.32 -15.41
CA GLY A 157 -19.31 -5.66 -15.49
C GLY A 157 -18.70 -6.64 -14.48
N GLN A 158 -19.44 -7.71 -14.24
CA GLN A 158 -19.04 -8.81 -13.36
C GLN A 158 -18.82 -10.07 -14.21
N ILE A 159 -18.02 -10.98 -13.69
CA ILE A 159 -17.88 -12.35 -14.20
C ILE A 159 -17.92 -13.29 -13.01
N ASP A 160 -18.15 -14.57 -13.28
CA ASP A 160 -17.85 -15.59 -12.29
C ASP A 160 -16.34 -15.85 -12.26
N ALA A 161 -15.81 -16.02 -11.05
CA ALA A 161 -14.45 -16.45 -10.79
C ALA A 161 -14.45 -17.64 -9.83
N ALA A 162 -13.37 -18.41 -9.82
CA ALA A 162 -13.23 -19.57 -8.95
C ALA A 162 -13.02 -19.11 -7.49
N VAL A 163 -13.81 -19.66 -6.58
CA VAL A 163 -13.67 -19.49 -5.13
C VAL A 163 -13.35 -20.80 -4.42
N GLY A 164 -13.52 -21.94 -5.11
CA GLY A 164 -13.10 -23.27 -4.68
C GLY A 164 -12.78 -24.15 -5.88
N SER A 165 -11.85 -25.10 -5.76
CA SER A 165 -11.58 -26.07 -6.83
C SER A 165 -11.04 -27.41 -6.31
N SER A 166 -11.23 -28.47 -7.13
CA SER A 166 -10.62 -29.78 -6.93
C SER A 166 -10.51 -30.54 -8.25
N GLY A 167 -9.40 -31.23 -8.49
CA GLY A 167 -9.23 -32.08 -9.67
C GLY A 167 -8.72 -31.36 -10.92
N LEU A 168 -8.25 -30.12 -10.81
CA LEU A 168 -7.58 -29.39 -11.88
C LEU A 168 -6.50 -28.45 -11.33
N ALA A 169 -5.47 -28.21 -12.15
CA ALA A 169 -4.49 -27.16 -11.97
C ALA A 169 -5.18 -25.81 -12.17
N VAL A 170 -5.17 -24.96 -11.15
CA VAL A 170 -5.84 -23.65 -11.22
C VAL A 170 -5.05 -22.62 -12.00
N LEU A 171 -3.72 -22.79 -12.06
CA LEU A 171 -2.79 -21.98 -12.81
C LEU A 171 -2.05 -22.84 -13.83
N HIS A 172 -1.75 -22.26 -14.99
CA HIS A 172 -0.85 -22.86 -15.97
C HIS A 172 0.28 -21.91 -16.30
N GLY A 173 1.50 -22.26 -15.88
CA GLY A 173 2.71 -21.49 -16.17
C GLY A 173 3.37 -21.88 -17.49
N TYR A 174 3.67 -20.88 -18.30
CA TYR A 174 4.48 -20.99 -19.52
C TYR A 174 5.96 -20.69 -19.29
N SER A 175 6.37 -20.42 -18.05
CA SER A 175 7.78 -20.08 -17.77
C SER A 175 8.71 -21.18 -18.28
N GLY A 176 9.71 -20.79 -19.08
CA GLY A 176 10.65 -21.70 -19.73
C GLY A 176 10.12 -22.38 -21.00
N ALA A 177 8.89 -22.11 -21.42
CA ALA A 177 8.39 -22.51 -22.74
C ALA A 177 8.94 -21.58 -23.83
N VAL A 178 9.14 -22.11 -25.02
CA VAL A 178 9.63 -21.35 -26.19
C VAL A 178 8.57 -21.36 -27.27
N ASP A 179 8.19 -20.18 -27.75
CA ASP A 179 7.21 -20.05 -28.82
C ASP A 179 7.76 -20.53 -30.18
N ARG A 180 6.89 -20.62 -31.18
CA ARG A 180 7.27 -21.05 -32.54
C ARG A 180 8.29 -20.12 -33.23
N HIS A 181 8.55 -18.95 -32.68
CA HIS A 181 9.50 -17.97 -33.19
C HIS A 181 10.83 -18.01 -32.43
N GLY A 182 10.97 -18.87 -31.42
CA GLY A 182 12.18 -19.01 -30.61
C GLY A 182 12.23 -18.08 -29.40
N ASN A 183 11.14 -17.38 -29.07
CA ASN A 183 11.09 -16.52 -27.89
C ASN A 183 10.73 -17.32 -26.65
N GLU A 184 11.48 -17.13 -25.56
CA GLU A 184 11.13 -17.67 -24.25
C GLU A 184 9.95 -16.89 -23.65
N LEU A 185 8.97 -17.63 -23.12
CA LEU A 185 7.85 -17.07 -22.38
C LEU A 185 8.27 -16.93 -20.91
N VAL A 186 8.57 -15.70 -20.48
CA VAL A 186 9.22 -15.46 -19.18
C VAL A 186 8.22 -15.28 -18.03
N VAL A 187 7.05 -14.67 -18.28
CA VAL A 187 6.05 -14.35 -17.25
C VAL A 187 4.65 -14.53 -17.83
N THR A 188 4.15 -15.77 -17.86
CA THR A 188 2.76 -16.02 -18.25
C THR A 188 2.24 -17.19 -17.45
N GLU A 189 1.42 -16.89 -16.45
CA GLU A 189 0.57 -17.86 -15.77
C GLU A 189 -0.88 -17.57 -16.13
N ILE A 190 -1.59 -18.57 -16.62
CA ILE A 190 -3.01 -18.46 -16.97
C ILE A 190 -3.85 -18.99 -15.82
N ALA A 191 -4.84 -18.22 -15.39
CA ALA A 191 -5.83 -18.61 -14.39
C ALA A 191 -6.90 -19.52 -15.01
N VAL A 192 -6.53 -20.78 -15.26
CA VAL A 192 -7.38 -21.78 -15.93
C VAL A 192 -8.73 -21.93 -15.22
N ALA A 193 -8.73 -21.98 -13.89
CA ALA A 193 -9.97 -22.12 -13.11
C ALA A 193 -10.90 -20.90 -13.28
N ASP A 194 -10.36 -19.68 -13.42
CA ASP A 194 -11.15 -18.47 -13.66
C ASP A 194 -11.67 -18.41 -15.10
N GLU A 195 -10.92 -18.88 -16.09
CA GLU A 195 -11.42 -19.00 -17.47
C GLU A 195 -12.61 -19.97 -17.55
N VAL A 196 -12.49 -21.12 -16.88
CA VAL A 196 -13.56 -22.11 -16.78
C VAL A 196 -14.77 -21.55 -16.03
N ALA A 197 -14.55 -20.85 -14.91
CA ALA A 197 -15.61 -20.19 -14.15
C ALA A 197 -16.37 -19.17 -14.98
N ALA A 198 -15.65 -18.29 -15.68
CA ALA A 198 -16.23 -17.25 -16.52
C ALA A 198 -17.00 -17.83 -17.72
N ALA A 199 -16.47 -18.87 -18.36
CA ALA A 199 -17.12 -19.54 -19.47
C ALA A 199 -18.43 -20.22 -19.04
N ALA A 200 -18.43 -20.93 -17.91
CA ALA A 200 -19.60 -21.59 -17.37
C ALA A 200 -20.76 -20.63 -17.05
N ASP A 201 -20.48 -19.37 -16.70
CA ASP A 201 -21.51 -18.36 -16.45
C ASP A 201 -22.38 -18.07 -17.69
N LEU A 202 -21.88 -18.32 -18.91
CA LEU A 202 -22.65 -18.09 -20.15
C LEU A 202 -23.91 -18.95 -20.24
N VAL A 203 -23.89 -20.17 -19.70
CA VAL A 203 -25.06 -21.08 -19.69
C VAL A 203 -25.77 -21.10 -18.35
N LYS A 204 -25.08 -20.71 -17.27
CA LYS A 204 -25.72 -20.51 -15.96
C LYS A 204 -26.54 -19.23 -15.97
N GLY A 205 -25.97 -18.06 -16.23
CA GLY A 205 -26.68 -16.79 -16.22
C GLY A 205 -27.32 -16.46 -14.86
N LYS A 206 -27.93 -15.27 -14.76
CA LYS A 206 -28.44 -14.77 -13.48
C LYS A 206 -29.80 -15.30 -13.07
N LEU A 207 -30.65 -15.60 -14.05
CA LEU A 207 -32.09 -15.85 -13.86
C LEU A 207 -32.57 -17.16 -14.49
N THR A 208 -31.66 -17.99 -15.03
CA THR A 208 -32.05 -19.24 -15.70
C THR A 208 -32.38 -20.36 -14.71
N ALA A 209 -32.07 -20.16 -13.43
CA ALA A 209 -32.10 -21.19 -12.38
C ALA A 209 -31.17 -22.40 -12.67
N MET A 210 -30.09 -22.21 -13.43
CA MET A 210 -29.04 -23.21 -13.66
C MET A 210 -27.83 -22.94 -12.76
N PRO A 211 -27.74 -23.57 -11.56
CA PRO A 211 -26.61 -23.36 -10.66
C PRO A 211 -25.36 -24.17 -11.03
N VAL A 212 -25.49 -25.14 -11.95
CA VAL A 212 -24.42 -26.05 -12.36
C VAL A 212 -24.31 -26.08 -13.88
N ALA A 213 -23.08 -26.02 -14.36
CA ALA A 213 -22.71 -26.24 -15.76
C ALA A 213 -21.57 -27.25 -15.85
N VAL A 214 -21.40 -27.87 -17.01
CA VAL A 214 -20.30 -28.77 -17.32
C VAL A 214 -19.51 -28.19 -18.48
N VAL A 215 -18.20 -28.01 -18.28
CA VAL A 215 -17.27 -27.65 -19.36
C VAL A 215 -16.58 -28.93 -19.82
N ARG A 216 -16.73 -29.25 -21.09
CA ARG A 216 -16.25 -30.49 -21.71
C ARG A 216 -15.34 -30.20 -22.90
N GLY A 217 -14.33 -31.04 -23.09
CA GLY A 217 -13.38 -30.93 -24.21
C GLY A 217 -12.07 -30.22 -23.85
N LEU A 218 -11.93 -29.77 -22.60
CA LEU A 218 -10.65 -29.38 -22.03
C LEU A 218 -9.89 -30.61 -21.56
N THR A 219 -8.56 -30.56 -21.64
CA THR A 219 -7.72 -31.55 -20.95
C THR A 219 -7.28 -30.90 -19.64
N VAL A 220 -7.76 -31.42 -18.52
CA VAL A 220 -7.40 -30.91 -17.19
C VAL A 220 -6.38 -31.84 -16.55
N VAL A 221 -5.44 -31.25 -15.80
CA VAL A 221 -4.42 -31.98 -15.05
C VAL A 221 -4.64 -31.66 -13.58
N ASP A 222 -4.77 -32.67 -12.73
CA ASP A 222 -4.80 -32.49 -11.28
C ASP A 222 -3.37 -32.43 -10.75
N ASP A 223 -2.95 -31.27 -10.24
CA ASP A 223 -1.66 -31.07 -9.57
C ASP A 223 -1.81 -30.83 -8.05
N GLY A 224 -3.03 -31.00 -7.53
CA GLY A 224 -3.37 -30.74 -6.13
C GLY A 224 -3.53 -29.25 -5.78
N SER A 225 -3.45 -28.34 -6.76
CA SER A 225 -3.76 -26.92 -6.51
C SER A 225 -5.25 -26.69 -6.28
N THR A 226 -5.56 -25.61 -5.58
CA THR A 226 -6.91 -25.22 -5.15
C THR A 226 -7.15 -23.75 -5.50
N ALA A 227 -8.39 -23.24 -5.37
CA ALA A 227 -8.67 -21.85 -5.73
C ALA A 227 -7.89 -20.85 -4.86
N ARG A 228 -7.47 -21.26 -3.65
CA ARG A 228 -6.58 -20.47 -2.79
C ARG A 228 -5.28 -20.02 -3.48
N GLN A 229 -4.73 -20.82 -4.38
CA GLN A 229 -3.50 -20.49 -5.12
C GLN A 229 -3.71 -19.40 -6.19
N LEU A 230 -4.96 -19.03 -6.51
CA LEU A 230 -5.26 -17.89 -7.40
C LEU A 230 -5.08 -16.54 -6.69
N LEU A 231 -5.04 -16.54 -5.35
CA LEU A 231 -5.01 -15.32 -4.55
C LEU A 231 -3.57 -14.83 -4.36
N ARG A 232 -3.37 -13.51 -4.47
CA ARG A 232 -2.13 -12.85 -4.08
C ARG A 232 -2.26 -12.34 -2.64
N PRO A 233 -1.48 -12.86 -1.69
CA PRO A 233 -1.59 -12.47 -0.28
C PRO A 233 -0.84 -11.16 0.00
N GLY A 234 -1.46 -10.30 0.82
CA GLY A 234 -0.77 -9.15 1.44
C GLY A 234 0.06 -8.34 0.43
N GLU A 235 1.32 -8.06 0.78
CA GLU A 235 2.24 -7.22 -0.01
C GLU A 235 2.64 -7.82 -1.37
N GLU A 236 2.34 -9.09 -1.66
CA GLU A 236 2.54 -9.67 -3.00
C GLU A 236 1.55 -9.09 -4.02
N ASP A 237 0.41 -8.56 -3.57
CA ASP A 237 -0.46 -7.75 -4.41
C ASP A 237 0.09 -6.32 -4.52
N LEU A 238 0.38 -5.86 -5.74
CA LEU A 238 0.80 -4.49 -5.99
C LEU A 238 -0.27 -3.43 -5.59
N PHE A 239 -1.50 -3.86 -5.34
CA PHE A 239 -2.62 -3.03 -4.88
C PHE A 239 -3.07 -3.38 -3.44
N TRP A 240 -2.21 -3.99 -2.64
CA TRP A 240 -2.56 -4.53 -1.32
C TRP A 240 -3.10 -3.52 -0.31
N LEU A 241 -2.81 -2.23 -0.46
CA LEU A 241 -3.40 -1.15 0.34
C LEU A 241 -4.60 -0.54 -0.36
N GLY A 242 -5.67 -0.35 0.42
CA GLY A 242 -6.76 0.53 0.01
C GLY A 242 -6.25 1.96 -0.22
N THR A 243 -6.83 2.72 -1.16
CA THR A 243 -6.40 4.10 -1.43
C THR A 243 -6.44 4.98 -0.18
N ALA A 244 -7.48 4.84 0.65
CA ALA A 244 -7.58 5.59 1.90
C ALA A 244 -6.51 5.16 2.92
N GLU A 245 -6.23 3.86 3.02
CA GLU A 245 -5.18 3.32 3.90
C GLU A 245 -3.79 3.80 3.46
N ALA A 246 -3.51 3.79 2.15
CA ALA A 246 -2.25 4.26 1.59
C ALA A 246 -2.01 5.75 1.87
N ILE A 247 -3.05 6.59 1.70
CA ILE A 247 -2.97 8.03 2.01
C ILE A 247 -2.71 8.25 3.50
N ASP A 248 -3.44 7.54 4.36
CA ASP A 248 -3.30 7.67 5.81
C ASP A 248 -1.93 7.18 6.31
N LEU A 249 -1.43 6.08 5.76
CA LEU A 249 -0.08 5.58 6.02
C LEU A 249 0.98 6.60 5.60
N GLY A 250 0.86 7.15 4.37
CA GLY A 250 1.77 8.18 3.87
C GLY A 250 1.81 9.42 4.77
N ARG A 251 0.65 9.89 5.23
CA ARG A 251 0.56 11.01 6.20
C ARG A 251 1.30 10.71 7.50
N ARG A 252 1.12 9.50 8.06
CA ARG A 252 1.79 9.10 9.31
C ARG A 252 3.29 8.89 9.15
N GLN A 253 3.77 8.51 7.97
CA GLN A 253 5.18 8.25 7.71
C GLN A 253 6.00 9.51 7.39
N ALA A 254 5.38 10.64 7.02
CA ALA A 254 6.08 11.84 6.54
C ALA A 254 7.27 12.27 7.43
N GLN A 255 7.04 12.42 8.74
CA GLN A 255 8.12 12.78 9.68
C GLN A 255 9.08 11.63 9.99
N LEU A 256 8.61 10.39 9.86
CA LEU A 256 9.38 9.18 10.13
C LEU A 256 10.43 8.91 9.05
N LEU A 257 10.25 9.45 7.84
CA LEU A 257 11.25 9.38 6.76
C LEU A 257 12.47 10.27 7.05
N ARG A 258 12.31 11.35 7.81
CA ARG A 258 13.39 12.30 8.07
C ARG A 258 14.56 11.66 8.85
N ARG A 259 15.74 11.66 8.22
CA ARG A 259 17.03 11.30 8.83
C ARG A 259 17.96 12.50 8.85
N SER A 260 18.94 12.47 9.76
CA SER A 260 20.08 13.39 9.71
C SER A 260 21.18 12.71 8.92
N VAL A 261 21.05 12.76 7.60
CA VAL A 261 21.88 12.01 6.63
C VAL A 261 23.30 12.56 6.63
N ARG A 262 24.30 11.68 6.71
CA ARG A 262 25.72 12.09 6.85
C ARG A 262 26.56 11.87 5.60
N ARG A 263 26.04 11.12 4.62
CA ARG A 263 26.67 10.82 3.34
C ARG A 263 25.63 10.92 2.25
N PHE A 264 26.01 11.55 1.14
CA PHE A 264 25.13 11.78 0.00
C PHE A 264 25.74 11.15 -1.24
N SER A 265 24.89 10.69 -2.16
CA SER A 265 25.35 10.28 -3.48
C SER A 265 25.82 11.49 -4.31
N ALA A 266 26.46 11.22 -5.45
CA ALA A 266 26.85 12.26 -6.40
C ALA A 266 25.69 12.75 -7.29
N GLU A 267 24.47 12.24 -7.08
CA GLU A 267 23.31 12.62 -7.86
C GLU A 267 22.92 14.09 -7.58
N PRO A 268 22.78 14.94 -8.62
CA PRO A 268 22.45 16.34 -8.43
C PRO A 268 21.01 16.48 -7.92
N VAL A 269 20.79 17.40 -6.97
CA VAL A 269 19.45 17.71 -6.46
C VAL A 269 18.76 18.70 -7.42
N PRO A 270 17.60 18.38 -7.98
CA PRO A 270 16.85 19.32 -8.82
C PRO A 270 16.46 20.60 -8.04
N PRO A 271 16.75 21.81 -8.56
CA PRO A 271 16.42 23.08 -7.90
C PRO A 271 14.96 23.22 -7.47
N GLU A 272 14.03 22.75 -8.30
CA GLU A 272 12.60 22.82 -8.06
C GLU A 272 12.17 22.04 -6.80
N LEU A 273 12.91 20.98 -6.41
CA LEU A 273 12.64 20.25 -5.18
C LEU A 273 13.03 21.08 -3.95
N VAL A 274 14.17 21.79 -4.01
CA VAL A 274 14.63 22.67 -2.94
C VAL A 274 13.66 23.85 -2.78
N GLU A 275 13.27 24.49 -3.88
CA GLU A 275 12.32 25.60 -3.87
C GLU A 275 10.95 25.18 -3.31
N ALA A 276 10.40 24.06 -3.79
CA ALA A 276 9.12 23.54 -3.29
C ALA A 276 9.19 23.14 -1.81
N ALA A 277 10.31 22.55 -1.37
CA ALA A 277 10.51 22.19 0.03
C ALA A 277 10.65 23.42 0.93
N VAL A 278 11.31 24.48 0.47
CA VAL A 278 11.38 25.77 1.18
C VAL A 278 10.00 26.42 1.28
N ALA A 279 9.20 26.40 0.21
CA ALA A 279 7.82 26.91 0.25
C ALA A 279 6.95 26.15 1.29
N GLU A 280 7.08 24.82 1.35
CA GLU A 280 6.41 24.00 2.36
C GLU A 280 6.94 24.29 3.78
N ALA A 281 8.26 24.49 3.93
CA ALA A 281 8.88 24.83 5.21
C ALA A 281 8.34 26.13 5.80
N LEU A 282 8.04 27.13 4.95
CA LEU A 282 7.50 28.42 5.35
C LEU A 282 6.02 28.38 5.77
N THR A 283 5.38 27.20 5.73
CA THR A 283 4.08 26.96 6.37
C THR A 283 4.19 26.77 7.89
N ALA A 284 5.41 26.63 8.42
CA ALA A 284 5.67 26.58 9.85
C ALA A 284 5.07 27.80 10.57
N PRO A 285 4.63 27.65 11.84
CA PRO A 285 4.02 28.74 12.58
C PRO A 285 5.02 29.86 12.84
N ALA A 286 4.53 31.10 12.76
CA ALA A 286 5.25 32.31 13.14
C ALA A 286 4.37 33.17 14.07
N PRO A 287 4.96 33.98 14.96
CA PRO A 287 4.21 34.99 15.73
C PRO A 287 3.36 35.89 14.83
N HIS A 288 2.20 36.33 15.32
CA HIS A 288 1.22 37.09 14.51
C HIS A 288 1.87 38.24 13.74
N HIS A 289 1.62 38.29 12.41
CA HIS A 289 2.13 39.31 11.48
C HIS A 289 3.65 39.41 11.34
N THR A 290 4.40 38.37 11.70
CA THR A 290 5.87 38.34 11.55
C THR A 290 6.33 37.42 10.42
N ARG A 291 7.55 37.64 9.91
CA ARG A 291 8.22 36.75 8.94
C ARG A 291 9.67 36.49 9.37
N PRO A 292 9.88 35.75 10.47
CA PRO A 292 11.17 35.64 11.14
C PRO A 292 12.21 34.85 10.34
N VAL A 293 11.78 34.04 9.36
CA VAL A 293 12.62 33.06 8.68
C VAL A 293 13.11 33.58 7.34
N ARG A 294 14.40 33.40 7.06
CA ARG A 294 14.97 33.42 5.71
C ARG A 294 15.79 32.17 5.48
N PHE A 295 15.69 31.60 4.29
CA PHE A 295 16.60 30.54 3.84
C PHE A 295 17.52 31.12 2.78
N VAL A 296 18.83 31.09 3.05
CA VAL A 296 19.86 31.53 2.09
C VAL A 296 20.49 30.30 1.48
N TRP A 297 20.24 30.08 0.19
CA TRP A 297 20.77 28.93 -0.54
C TRP A 297 22.13 29.28 -1.17
N LEU A 298 23.19 28.58 -0.76
CA LEU A 298 24.56 28.82 -1.18
C LEU A 298 24.86 28.14 -2.53
N GLN A 299 24.28 28.67 -3.61
CA GLN A 299 24.42 28.11 -4.96
C GLN A 299 25.80 28.37 -5.59
N ASP A 300 26.51 29.44 -5.21
CA ASP A 300 27.89 29.69 -5.66
C ASP A 300 28.88 28.81 -4.85
N PRO A 301 29.52 27.80 -5.49
CA PRO A 301 30.45 26.91 -4.79
C PRO A 301 31.68 27.65 -4.23
N SER A 302 32.08 28.75 -4.87
CA SER A 302 33.22 29.56 -4.42
C SER A 302 32.90 30.30 -3.14
N ALA A 303 31.71 30.90 -3.04
CA ALA A 303 31.23 31.56 -1.82
C ALA A 303 31.03 30.55 -0.69
N ARG A 304 30.46 29.38 -0.99
CA ARG A 304 30.32 28.27 -0.03
C ARG A 304 31.68 27.87 0.54
N THR A 305 32.66 27.61 -0.32
CA THR A 305 34.01 27.17 0.10
C THR A 305 34.71 28.22 0.96
N ARG A 306 34.72 29.49 0.53
CA ARG A 306 35.35 30.59 1.31
C ARG A 306 34.72 30.74 2.70
N LEU A 307 33.39 30.69 2.79
CA LEU A 307 32.68 30.75 4.06
C LEU A 307 33.12 29.61 5.00
N LEU A 308 33.09 28.38 4.49
CA LEU A 308 33.40 27.21 5.30
C LEU A 308 34.87 27.20 5.74
N ASP A 309 35.81 27.64 4.90
CA ASP A 309 37.22 27.75 5.26
C ASP A 309 37.45 28.76 6.39
N ARG A 310 36.83 29.94 6.31
CA ARG A 310 36.90 30.95 7.38
C ARG A 310 36.29 30.45 8.69
N MET A 311 35.17 29.74 8.62
CA MET A 311 34.55 29.11 9.79
C MET A 311 35.45 28.03 10.39
N LYS A 312 36.10 27.22 9.54
CA LYS A 312 37.01 26.16 9.92
C LYS A 312 38.25 26.70 10.62
N ASP A 313 38.83 27.78 10.12
CA ASP A 313 39.99 28.44 10.73
C ASP A 313 39.64 29.05 12.08
N LYS A 314 38.50 29.73 12.18
CA LYS A 314 37.99 30.21 13.48
C LYS A 314 37.80 29.05 14.46
N TRP A 315 37.19 27.95 14.03
CA TRP A 315 36.94 26.81 14.90
C TRP A 315 38.25 26.16 15.40
N ARG A 316 39.27 26.05 14.54
CA ARG A 316 40.61 25.61 14.95
C ARG A 316 41.21 26.55 15.99
N SER A 317 41.13 27.86 15.77
CA SER A 317 41.62 28.86 16.70
C SER A 317 40.93 28.76 18.07
N ASP A 318 39.60 28.64 18.09
CA ASP A 318 38.82 28.51 19.33
C ASP A 318 39.20 27.23 20.10
N LEU A 319 39.31 26.09 19.41
CA LEU A 319 39.70 24.83 20.06
C LEU A 319 41.17 24.80 20.51
N ALA A 320 42.06 25.52 19.83
CA ALA A 320 43.44 25.68 20.26
C ALA A 320 43.52 26.57 21.51
N ALA A 321 42.70 27.62 21.59
CA ALA A 321 42.58 28.46 22.77
C ALA A 321 42.03 27.70 23.99
N ASP A 322 41.18 26.69 23.78
CA ASP A 322 40.74 25.72 24.81
C ASP A 322 41.88 24.79 25.30
N GLY A 323 43.07 24.85 24.70
CA GLY A 323 44.21 23.97 25.04
C GLY A 323 44.05 22.54 24.52
N ARG A 324 43.24 22.31 23.48
CA ARG A 324 43.05 20.96 22.93
C ARG A 324 44.27 20.50 22.10
N PRO A 325 44.62 19.20 22.14
CA PRO A 325 45.69 18.68 21.31
C PRO A 325 45.29 18.65 19.83
N ALA A 326 46.27 18.78 18.94
CA ALA A 326 46.06 18.95 17.50
C ALA A 326 45.24 17.83 16.83
N ASP A 327 45.45 16.58 17.25
CA ASP A 327 44.68 15.42 16.77
C ASP A 327 43.19 15.51 17.14
N SER A 328 42.88 16.02 18.34
CA SER A 328 41.52 16.27 18.78
C SER A 328 40.88 17.45 18.04
N ILE A 329 41.66 18.47 17.66
CA ILE A 329 41.18 19.60 16.87
C ILE A 329 40.75 19.10 15.50
N GLU A 330 41.62 18.38 14.79
CA GLU A 330 41.33 17.88 13.44
C GLU A 330 40.15 16.90 13.42
N ARG A 331 40.02 16.00 14.42
CA ARG A 331 38.84 15.12 14.54
C ARG A 331 37.52 15.88 14.71
N ARG A 332 37.53 17.01 15.41
CA ARG A 332 36.33 17.84 15.60
C ARG A 332 36.01 18.60 14.32
N VAL A 333 37.02 19.26 13.76
CA VAL A 333 36.91 20.05 12.53
C VAL A 333 36.45 19.20 11.34
N ALA A 334 36.90 17.94 11.24
CA ALA A 334 36.46 17.01 10.21
C ALA A 334 34.95 16.74 10.23
N ARG A 335 34.24 16.99 11.34
CA ARG A 335 32.76 16.86 11.39
C ARG A 335 32.05 17.90 10.53
N GLY A 336 32.72 19.01 10.20
CA GLY A 336 32.22 20.03 9.28
C GLY A 336 32.32 19.65 7.80
N GLN A 337 33.05 18.57 7.47
CA GLN A 337 33.30 18.16 6.08
C GLN A 337 32.00 17.91 5.29
N ILE A 338 30.94 17.46 5.96
CA ILE A 338 29.62 17.29 5.35
C ILE A 338 29.11 18.54 4.62
N LEU A 339 29.42 19.75 5.08
CA LEU A 339 28.97 20.99 4.42
C LEU A 339 29.77 21.33 3.16
N TYR A 340 30.98 20.79 3.04
CA TYR A 340 31.78 20.88 1.80
C TYR A 340 31.29 19.86 0.78
N ASP A 341 31.03 18.64 1.22
CA ASP A 341 30.73 17.50 0.34
C ASP A 341 29.25 17.46 -0.09
N ALA A 342 28.36 18.14 0.63
CA ALA A 342 26.93 18.14 0.31
C ALA A 342 26.66 18.77 -1.06
N PRO A 343 25.82 18.14 -1.90
CA PRO A 343 25.37 18.73 -3.16
C PRO A 343 24.84 20.15 -2.97
N GLU A 344 23.93 20.34 -2.02
CA GLU A 344 23.33 21.63 -1.72
C GLU A 344 23.48 22.02 -0.25
N VAL A 345 23.63 23.33 0.00
CA VAL A 345 23.72 23.91 1.34
C VAL A 345 22.78 25.10 1.46
N VAL A 346 21.87 25.03 2.43
CA VAL A 346 20.95 26.12 2.78
C VAL A 346 21.22 26.56 4.22
N VAL A 347 21.32 27.87 4.44
CA VAL A 347 21.54 28.47 5.75
C VAL A 347 20.23 29.12 6.22
N PRO A 348 19.57 28.61 7.28
CA PRO A 348 18.44 29.30 7.90
C PRO A 348 18.92 30.52 8.69
N PHE A 349 18.19 31.62 8.56
CA PHE A 349 18.42 32.87 9.26
C PHE A 349 17.16 33.31 10.02
N LEU A 350 17.41 33.88 11.20
CA LEU A 350 16.47 34.76 11.88
C LEU A 350 16.65 36.18 11.36
N VAL A 351 15.52 36.84 11.08
CA VAL A 351 15.45 38.28 10.78
C VAL A 351 14.35 38.93 11.63
N PRO A 352 14.52 40.16 12.14
CA PRO A 352 13.56 40.80 13.02
C PRO A 352 12.36 41.42 12.26
N GLU A 353 11.90 40.79 11.18
CA GLU A 353 10.80 41.33 10.39
C GLU A 353 9.46 41.17 11.12
N GLY A 354 8.87 42.32 11.47
CA GLY A 354 7.64 42.39 12.24
C GLY A 354 7.87 42.31 13.75
N ALA A 355 9.13 42.27 14.21
CA ALA A 355 9.45 42.25 15.63
C ALA A 355 8.99 43.53 16.34
N HIS A 356 8.48 43.38 17.56
CA HIS A 356 8.13 44.53 18.39
C HIS A 356 9.38 45.17 19.01
N ALA A 357 9.44 46.51 18.99
CA ALA A 357 10.45 47.27 19.70
C ALA A 357 10.03 47.47 21.16
N TYR A 358 10.72 46.81 22.09
CA TYR A 358 10.51 46.96 23.53
C TYR A 358 11.58 47.86 24.16
N PRO A 359 11.23 48.71 25.15
CA PRO A 359 12.20 49.56 25.83
C PRO A 359 13.08 48.82 26.86
N ASP A 360 12.70 47.60 27.25
CA ASP A 360 13.43 46.77 28.21
C ASP A 360 14.07 45.55 27.55
N ALA A 361 15.21 45.13 28.12
CA ALA A 361 15.98 44.00 27.64
C ALA A 361 15.19 42.68 27.76
N ALA A 362 14.46 42.49 28.85
CA ALA A 362 13.76 41.23 29.12
C ALA A 362 12.74 40.88 28.01
N ARG A 363 11.92 41.83 27.57
CA ARG A 363 10.97 41.59 26.46
C ARG A 363 11.66 41.53 25.11
N THR A 364 12.73 42.29 24.90
CA THR A 364 13.55 42.20 23.69
C THR A 364 14.15 40.80 23.53
N ASP A 365 14.71 40.23 24.59
CA ASP A 365 15.29 38.89 24.60
C ASP A 365 14.21 37.81 24.44
N ALA A 366 13.02 38.03 25.02
CA ALA A 366 11.89 37.12 24.85
C ALA A 366 11.36 37.11 23.40
N GLU A 367 11.25 38.27 22.75
CA GLU A 367 10.88 38.40 21.34
C GLU A 367 11.89 37.67 20.44
N HIS A 368 13.19 37.89 20.68
CA HIS A 368 14.27 37.21 19.98
C HIS A 368 14.21 35.68 20.14
N THR A 369 13.98 35.22 21.37
CA THR A 369 13.82 33.79 21.67
C THR A 369 12.61 33.20 20.94
N MET A 370 11.47 33.91 20.93
CA MET A 370 10.27 33.49 20.22
C MET A 370 10.51 33.38 18.70
N PHE A 371 11.24 34.34 18.11
CA PHE A 371 11.63 34.29 16.70
C PHE A 371 12.58 33.11 16.42
N THR A 372 13.51 32.83 17.33
CA THR A 372 14.44 31.69 17.23
C THR A 372 13.68 30.35 17.21
N VAL A 373 12.66 30.20 18.06
CA VAL A 373 11.79 29.01 18.08
C VAL A 373 11.05 28.85 16.74
N ALA A 374 10.53 29.94 16.17
CA ALA A 374 9.84 29.92 14.88
C ALA A 374 10.78 29.47 13.74
N VAL A 375 12.03 29.93 13.71
CA VAL A 375 13.03 29.46 12.73
C VAL A 375 13.34 27.97 12.95
N GLY A 376 13.48 27.51 14.19
CA GLY A 376 13.65 26.09 14.50
C GLY A 376 12.52 25.20 13.98
N ALA A 377 11.27 25.68 14.08
CA ALA A 377 10.10 25.01 13.51
C ALA A 377 10.18 24.93 11.97
N ALA A 378 10.55 26.03 11.31
CA ALA A 378 10.73 26.05 9.85
C ALA A 378 11.91 25.17 9.39
N VAL A 379 12.98 25.07 10.17
CA VAL A 379 14.08 24.14 9.90
C VAL A 379 13.56 22.71 9.88
N GLN A 380 12.84 22.27 10.94
CA GLN A 380 12.26 20.92 10.96
C GLN A 380 11.29 20.70 9.78
N ALA A 381 10.47 21.69 9.45
CA ALA A 381 9.56 21.62 8.31
C ALA A 381 10.30 21.44 6.98
N LEU A 382 11.43 22.13 6.76
CA LEU A 382 12.28 21.94 5.58
C LEU A 382 12.87 20.52 5.52
N LEU A 383 13.39 20.01 6.64
CA LEU A 383 13.96 18.66 6.67
C LEU A 383 12.91 17.58 6.33
N VAL A 384 11.68 17.75 6.78
CA VAL A 384 10.56 16.84 6.47
C VAL A 384 10.10 17.02 5.02
N ALA A 385 9.97 18.26 4.53
CA ALA A 385 9.56 18.55 3.16
C ALA A 385 10.55 17.97 2.12
N LEU A 386 11.85 17.98 2.43
CA LEU A 386 12.87 17.29 1.63
C LEU A 386 12.69 15.77 1.68
N ALA A 387 12.49 15.21 2.89
CA ALA A 387 12.38 13.76 3.07
C ALA A 387 11.18 13.16 2.31
N VAL A 388 10.02 13.82 2.30
CA VAL A 388 8.84 13.35 1.55
C VAL A 388 8.99 13.45 0.03
N ARG A 389 10.02 14.17 -0.44
CA ARG A 389 10.44 14.24 -1.87
C ARG A 389 11.61 13.30 -2.17
N GLY A 390 11.96 12.41 -1.24
CA GLY A 390 13.08 11.47 -1.39
C GLY A 390 14.46 12.10 -1.22
N VAL A 391 14.55 13.36 -0.77
CA VAL A 391 15.83 14.08 -0.62
C VAL A 391 16.28 14.03 0.85
N GLY A 392 17.49 13.55 1.08
CA GLY A 392 18.12 13.51 2.39
C GLY A 392 18.58 14.90 2.84
N SER A 393 18.69 15.09 4.16
CA SER A 393 19.18 16.34 4.73
C SER A 393 19.85 16.16 6.08
N CYS A 394 20.64 17.16 6.50
CA CYS A 394 21.18 17.24 7.85
C CYS A 394 21.34 18.70 8.26
N TRP A 395 20.73 19.08 9.39
CA TRP A 395 21.00 20.34 10.06
C TRP A 395 22.24 20.22 10.97
N ILE A 396 23.12 21.22 10.90
CA ILE A 396 24.32 21.36 11.73
C ILE A 396 24.32 22.79 12.31
N GLY A 397 24.48 22.94 13.63
CA GLY A 397 24.52 24.26 14.28
C GLY A 397 25.79 25.09 14.04
N SER A 398 26.59 24.82 13.01
CA SER A 398 27.96 25.34 12.83
C SER A 398 28.02 26.87 12.70
N THR A 399 27.15 27.46 11.89
CA THR A 399 27.15 28.91 11.59
C THR A 399 26.81 29.79 12.79
N ILE A 400 26.12 29.26 13.79
CA ILE A 400 25.78 29.96 15.05
C ILE A 400 27.06 30.43 15.77
N PHE A 401 28.13 29.64 15.72
CA PHE A 401 29.41 29.95 16.35
C PHE A 401 30.28 30.93 15.56
N ALA A 402 29.82 31.38 14.39
CA ALA A 402 30.57 32.21 13.46
C ALA A 402 29.69 33.27 12.77
N ALA A 403 28.66 33.77 13.45
CA ALA A 403 27.64 34.64 12.87
C ALA A 403 28.19 35.87 12.12
N ASP A 404 29.19 36.55 12.69
CA ASP A 404 29.84 37.71 12.05
C ASP A 404 30.55 37.34 10.74
N LEU A 405 31.24 36.20 10.72
CA LEU A 405 31.91 35.71 9.51
C LEU A 405 30.89 35.36 8.42
N VAL A 406 29.79 34.72 8.80
CA VAL A 406 28.71 34.34 7.89
C VAL A 406 28.08 35.58 7.26
N ARG A 407 27.72 36.59 8.06
CA ARG A 407 27.18 37.85 7.53
C ARG A 407 28.16 38.56 6.61
N ALA A 408 29.42 38.68 7.03
CA ALA A 408 30.45 39.38 6.27
C ALA A 408 30.74 38.71 4.93
N GLU A 409 30.83 37.38 4.88
CA GLU A 409 31.09 36.64 3.63
C GLU A 409 29.90 36.68 2.66
N LEU A 410 28.68 36.68 3.20
CA LEU A 410 27.44 36.67 2.39
C LEU A 410 26.91 38.08 2.08
N GLY A 411 27.56 39.14 2.57
CA GLY A 411 27.11 40.52 2.38
C GLY A 411 25.75 40.82 3.02
N LEU A 412 25.43 40.18 4.14
CA LEU A 412 24.13 40.28 4.80
C LEU A 412 24.09 41.37 5.89
N PRO A 413 22.91 41.97 6.16
CA PRO A 413 22.75 42.94 7.25
C PRO A 413 23.11 42.39 8.64
N PHE A 414 23.44 43.28 9.57
CA PHE A 414 23.91 42.90 10.92
C PHE A 414 22.87 42.14 11.74
N ASP A 415 21.59 42.42 11.49
CA ASP A 415 20.42 41.85 12.17
C ASP A 415 19.95 40.51 11.56
N TRP A 416 20.70 39.99 10.59
CA TRP A 416 20.52 38.62 10.09
C TRP A 416 21.36 37.66 10.92
N GLU A 417 20.70 36.75 11.62
CA GLU A 417 21.35 35.80 12.51
C GLU A 417 21.28 34.37 11.95
N PRO A 418 22.42 33.75 11.60
CA PRO A 418 22.40 32.39 11.08
C PRO A 418 22.14 31.37 12.19
N LEU A 419 21.20 30.45 11.95
CA LEU A 419 20.75 29.43 12.90
C LEU A 419 21.11 28.00 12.45
N GLY A 420 22.36 27.83 12.04
CA GLY A 420 22.91 26.57 11.54
C GLY A 420 23.04 26.54 10.01
N ALA A 421 23.33 25.37 9.47
CA ALA A 421 23.39 25.08 8.04
C ALA A 421 22.78 23.72 7.77
N ILE A 422 22.12 23.57 6.62
CA ILE A 422 21.42 22.37 6.20
C ILE A 422 22.12 21.83 4.95
N ALA A 423 22.80 20.70 5.10
CA ALA A 423 23.29 19.90 3.98
C ALA A 423 22.11 19.14 3.35
N ILE A 424 22.03 19.11 2.02
CA ILE A 424 20.92 18.51 1.26
C ILE A 424 21.51 17.66 0.12
N GLY A 425 20.97 16.46 -0.06
CA GLY A 425 21.40 15.52 -1.10
C GLY A 425 20.66 14.19 -1.01
N TYR A 426 20.70 13.39 -2.08
CA TYR A 426 20.18 12.02 -2.02
C TYR A 426 21.06 11.16 -1.12
N ALA A 427 20.45 10.38 -0.22
CA ALA A 427 21.19 9.44 0.61
C ALA A 427 21.74 8.29 -0.26
N GLU A 428 22.92 7.76 0.06
CA GLU A 428 23.47 6.58 -0.64
C GLU A 428 22.53 5.37 -0.54
N GLU A 429 21.79 5.27 0.57
CA GLU A 429 20.76 4.26 0.81
C GLU A 429 19.42 4.93 1.19
N PRO A 430 18.29 4.50 0.61
CA PRO A 430 16.98 5.01 0.97
C PRO A 430 16.66 4.72 2.45
N PRO A 431 16.30 5.73 3.26
CA PRO A 431 16.01 5.50 4.66
C PRO A 431 14.63 4.86 4.85
N ALA A 432 14.56 3.78 5.63
CA ALA A 432 13.29 3.25 6.13
C ALA A 432 12.63 4.24 7.12
N PRO A 433 11.29 4.25 7.27
CA PRO A 433 10.62 5.02 8.31
C PRO A 433 11.18 4.72 9.71
N ARG A 434 11.24 5.73 10.61
CA ARG A 434 11.57 5.51 12.03
C ARG A 434 10.43 4.77 12.72
N ASP A 435 10.80 3.94 13.68
CA ASP A 435 9.90 3.49 14.74
C ASP A 435 10.24 4.28 16.02
N PRO A 436 9.46 5.32 16.38
CA PRO A 436 9.78 6.16 17.54
C PRO A 436 9.55 5.41 18.86
N ALA A 437 10.54 5.44 19.75
CA ALA A 437 10.41 4.91 21.10
C ALA A 437 9.39 5.72 21.94
N ASP A 438 8.93 5.13 23.05
CA ASP A 438 8.06 5.82 24.01
C ASP A 438 8.72 7.10 24.55
N ALA A 439 7.90 8.12 24.79
CA ALA A 439 8.38 9.44 25.22
C ALA A 439 9.05 9.43 26.61
N GLY A 440 8.74 8.46 27.47
CA GLY A 440 9.38 8.30 28.78
C GLY A 440 9.38 9.58 29.60
N ASP A 441 10.58 10.00 30.05
CA ASP A 441 10.81 11.20 30.86
C ASP A 441 10.77 12.51 30.06
N LEU A 442 10.71 12.45 28.73
CA LEU A 442 10.60 13.63 27.86
C LEU A 442 9.17 14.20 27.81
N LEU A 443 8.16 13.44 28.25
CA LEU A 443 6.78 13.89 28.37
C LEU A 443 6.37 14.00 29.85
N ILE A 444 6.30 15.23 30.35
CA ILE A 444 5.83 15.51 31.71
C ILE A 444 4.31 15.66 31.71
N ARG A 445 3.60 14.77 32.40
CA ARG A 445 2.15 14.87 32.64
C ARG A 445 1.92 15.57 33.98
N LYS A 446 1.25 16.72 33.95
CA LYS A 446 0.88 17.51 35.14
C LYS A 446 -0.63 17.49 35.33
#